data_AF-A0A7S1AMW2-F1
#
_entry.id   AF-A0A7S1AMW2-F1
#
_cell.length_a   1.000
_cell.length_b   1.000
_cell.length_c   1.000
_cell.angle_alpha   90.00
_cell.angle_beta   90.00
_cell.angle_gamma   90.00
#
_symmetry.space_group_name_H-M   'P 1'
#
loop_
_entity.id
_entity.type
_entity.pdbx_description
1 polymer ?
#
loop_
_entity_poly.entity_id
_entity_poly.type
_entity_poly.pdbx_seq_one_letter_code
_entity_poly.pdbx_strand_id
1 'polypeptide(L)'
;MDIAFLVLSYCLFIIAFGVGACWLWPDYVDSHDFVQVRGRLLQAWVLEMCFELVIWHTGCVKSLCFVAIIVANVWGMLDAFLRYPMVHDIDSLFGLKQLFLILIKLIAYTAGFVNIAKNVGLFVLLLLSSTCVLPIVWLVSLPIVDVASSHFGHSVEDVDLAVRLYRLASRPAQRVKLASNLKLFLRRSAVKVVRFAPFVKSLVIAIDPSLTWTLRGASSI
;
A
#
# COMPACT_ATOMS: atom_id res chain seq x y z
N MET A 1 3.86 -5.49 32.42
CA MET A 1 3.94 -4.53 31.30
C MET A 1 3.49 -3.21 31.84
N ASP A 2 4.24 -2.13 31.59
CA ASP A 2 3.95 -0.84 32.22
C ASP A 2 2.71 -0.23 31.57
N ILE A 3 1.70 0.10 32.39
CA ILE A 3 0.49 0.81 31.96
C ILE A 3 0.87 2.07 31.15
N ALA A 4 1.99 2.71 31.50
CA ALA A 4 2.56 3.83 30.77
C ALA A 4 2.81 3.55 29.28
N PHE A 5 3.33 2.37 28.91
CA PHE A 5 3.60 2.04 27.51
C PHE A 5 2.32 1.85 26.70
N LEU A 6 1.29 1.24 27.31
CA LEU A 6 -0.03 1.11 26.69
C LEU A 6 -0.66 2.48 26.43
N VAL A 7 -0.67 3.35 27.45
CA VAL A 7 -1.21 4.71 27.34
C VAL A 7 -0.45 5.51 26.28
N LEU A 8 0.89 5.46 26.29
CA LEU A 8 1.71 6.14 25.29
C LEU A 8 1.40 5.66 23.87
N SER A 9 1.32 4.34 23.65
CA SER A 9 0.99 3.76 22.35
C SER A 9 -0.38 4.23 21.85
N TYR A 10 -1.36 4.32 22.75
CA TYR A 10 -2.70 4.79 22.43
C TYR A 10 -2.72 6.30 22.10
N CYS A 11 -2.03 7.13 22.90
CA CYS A 11 -1.89 8.56 22.61
C CYS A 11 -1.21 8.80 21.25
N LEU A 12 -0.14 8.08 20.96
CA LEU A 12 0.54 8.16 19.66
C LEU A 12 -0.39 7.76 18.52
N PHE A 13 -1.17 6.69 18.69
CA PHE A 13 -2.17 6.28 17.70
C PHE A 13 -3.22 7.37 17.48
N ILE A 14 -3.82 7.92 18.54
CA ILE A 14 -4.84 8.97 18.43
C ILE A 14 -4.29 10.19 17.68
N ILE A 15 -3.09 10.64 18.04
CA ILE A 15 -2.48 11.81 17.41
C ILE A 15 -2.21 11.51 15.93
N ALA A 16 -1.59 10.37 15.61
CA ALA A 16 -1.29 9.99 14.25
C ALA A 16 -2.56 9.81 13.39
N PHE A 17 -3.60 9.19 13.95
CA PHE A 17 -4.87 8.98 13.26
C PHE A 17 -5.65 10.27 13.09
N GLY A 18 -5.85 11.04 14.17
CA GLY A 18 -6.61 12.28 14.15
C GLY A 18 -5.96 13.35 13.28
N VAL A 19 -4.65 13.56 13.42
CA VAL A 19 -3.93 14.54 12.58
C VAL A 19 -3.74 14.00 11.17
N GLY A 20 -3.27 12.76 11.02
CA GLY A 20 -2.95 12.19 9.72
C GLY A 20 -4.17 11.84 8.89
N ALA A 21 -4.98 10.88 9.36
CA ALA A 21 -6.09 10.32 8.60
C ALA A 21 -7.34 11.22 8.58
N CYS A 22 -7.61 11.95 9.68
CA CYS A 22 -8.83 12.76 9.78
C CYS A 22 -8.65 14.23 9.39
N TRP A 23 -7.43 14.78 9.42
CA TRP A 23 -7.21 16.20 9.12
C TRP A 23 -6.37 16.40 7.86
N LEU A 24 -5.11 15.95 7.86
CA LEU A 24 -4.19 16.18 6.73
C LEU A 24 -4.60 15.40 5.48
N TRP A 25 -5.18 14.21 5.64
CA TRP A 25 -5.53 13.37 4.51
C TRP A 25 -6.70 13.92 3.68
N PRO A 26 -7.86 14.33 4.24
CA PRO A 26 -8.90 15.02 3.48
C PRO A 26 -8.39 16.23 2.70
N ASP A 27 -7.64 17.12 3.36
CA ASP A 27 -7.06 18.32 2.74
C ASP A 27 -6.13 17.97 1.55
N TYR A 28 -5.35 16.89 1.71
CA TYR A 28 -4.54 16.36 0.63
C TYR A 28 -5.38 15.82 -0.53
N VAL A 29 -6.44 15.05 -0.25
CA VAL A 29 -7.33 14.47 -1.27
C VAL A 29 -8.03 15.58 -2.05
N ASP A 30 -8.53 16.60 -1.37
CA ASP A 30 -9.23 17.74 -2.00
C ASP A 30 -8.31 18.56 -2.92
N SER A 31 -7.00 18.59 -2.61
CA SER A 31 -6.02 19.40 -3.34
C SER A 31 -5.29 18.67 -4.48
N HIS A 32 -5.52 17.37 -4.70
CA HIS A 32 -4.69 16.57 -5.62
C HIS A 32 -5.51 15.66 -6.53
N ASP A 33 -5.00 15.43 -7.75
CA ASP A 33 -5.62 14.50 -8.70
C ASP A 33 -5.60 13.05 -8.21
N PHE A 34 -6.54 12.25 -8.70
CA PHE A 34 -6.69 10.83 -8.34
C PHE A 34 -5.42 9.98 -8.55
N VAL A 35 -4.60 10.31 -9.56
CA VAL A 35 -3.33 9.61 -9.81
C VAL A 35 -2.34 9.82 -8.65
N GLN A 36 -2.31 11.03 -8.10
CA GLN A 36 -1.43 11.40 -7.00
C GLN A 36 -1.91 10.77 -5.69
N VAL A 37 -3.22 10.85 -5.41
CA VAL A 37 -3.86 10.22 -4.26
C VAL A 37 -3.63 8.70 -4.27
N ARG A 38 -3.89 8.04 -5.40
CA ARG A 38 -3.60 6.60 -5.58
C ARG A 38 -2.12 6.28 -5.35
N GLY A 39 -1.21 7.14 -5.82
CA GLY A 39 0.22 7.00 -5.57
C GLY A 39 0.56 7.03 -4.08
N ARG A 40 -0.05 7.94 -3.31
CA ARG A 40 0.12 8.02 -1.85
C ARG A 40 -0.51 6.85 -1.11
N LEU A 41 -1.68 6.40 -1.51
CA LEU A 41 -2.30 5.17 -0.99
C LEU A 41 -1.36 3.98 -1.16
N LEU A 42 -0.82 3.76 -2.37
CA LEU A 42 0.14 2.69 -2.63
C LEU A 42 1.42 2.84 -1.79
N GLN A 43 1.91 4.06 -1.57
CA GLN A 43 3.04 4.30 -0.66
C GLN A 43 2.71 3.93 0.79
N ALA A 44 1.54 4.32 1.28
CA ALA A 44 1.07 3.98 2.63
C ALA A 44 0.93 2.47 2.81
N TRP A 45 0.42 1.75 1.79
CA TRP A 45 0.38 0.28 1.78
C TRP A 45 1.77 -0.35 1.82
N VAL A 46 2.75 0.16 1.06
CA VAL A 46 4.13 -0.34 1.14
C VAL A 46 4.71 -0.13 2.53
N LEU A 47 4.49 1.04 3.13
CA LEU A 47 4.95 1.34 4.49
C LEU A 47 4.32 0.41 5.52
N GLU A 48 3.02 0.13 5.40
CA GLU A 48 2.33 -0.83 6.25
C GLU A 48 2.92 -2.25 6.11
N MET A 49 3.14 -2.71 4.87
CA MET A 49 3.76 -4.02 4.61
C MET A 49 5.17 -4.11 5.20
N CYS A 50 5.96 -3.04 5.11
CA CYS A 50 7.27 -2.96 5.76
C CYS A 50 7.15 -3.03 7.29
N PHE A 51 6.18 -2.33 7.88
CA PHE A 51 5.93 -2.37 9.32
C PHE A 51 5.55 -3.77 9.78
N GLU A 52 4.61 -4.44 9.11
CA GLU A 52 4.22 -5.82 9.42
C GLU A 52 5.39 -6.80 9.26
N LEU A 53 6.23 -6.62 8.24
CA LEU A 53 7.43 -7.43 8.04
C LEU A 53 8.42 -7.28 9.19
N VAL A 54 8.63 -6.05 9.69
CA VAL A 54 9.47 -5.80 10.87
C VAL A 54 8.90 -6.49 12.10
N ILE A 55 7.59 -6.41 12.34
CA ILE A 55 6.91 -7.08 13.46
C ILE A 55 6.97 -8.60 13.36
N TRP A 56 6.91 -9.16 12.15
CA TRP A 56 7.14 -10.58 11.95
C TRP A 56 8.58 -10.97 12.24
N HIS A 57 9.56 -10.18 11.77
CA HIS A 57 10.99 -10.44 11.98
C HIS A 57 11.39 -10.37 13.47
N THR A 58 10.69 -9.59 14.31
CA THR A 58 10.90 -9.60 15.77
C THR A 58 10.36 -10.85 16.47
N GLY A 59 9.69 -11.76 15.74
CA GLY A 59 9.09 -12.97 16.29
C GLY A 59 7.77 -12.72 17.03
N CYS A 60 7.18 -11.52 16.90
CA CYS A 60 5.90 -11.20 17.53
C CYS A 60 4.71 -11.90 16.86
N VAL A 61 4.84 -12.33 15.60
CA VAL A 61 3.77 -12.98 14.83
C VAL A 61 4.26 -14.30 14.26
N LYS A 62 3.48 -15.37 14.41
CA LYS A 62 3.77 -16.68 13.82
C LYS A 62 3.78 -16.61 12.28
N SER A 63 4.72 -17.30 11.64
CA SER A 63 4.91 -17.25 10.18
C SER A 63 3.66 -17.63 9.36
N LEU A 64 2.89 -18.62 9.80
CA LEU A 64 1.67 -19.03 9.08
C LEU A 64 0.59 -17.94 9.12
N CYS A 65 0.43 -17.25 10.26
CA CYS A 65 -0.47 -16.12 10.38
C CYS A 65 0.03 -14.91 9.59
N PHE A 66 1.35 -14.68 9.55
CA PHE A 66 1.94 -13.65 8.71
C PHE A 66 1.65 -13.88 7.22
N VAL A 67 1.75 -15.12 6.73
CA VAL A 67 1.36 -15.44 5.35
C VAL A 67 -0.11 -15.08 5.09
N ALA A 68 -1.03 -15.37 6.01
CA ALA A 68 -2.43 -14.98 5.88
C ALA A 68 -2.61 -13.45 5.84
N ILE A 69 -1.87 -12.71 6.65
CA ILE A 69 -1.87 -11.23 6.66
C ILE A 69 -1.38 -10.67 5.32
N ILE A 70 -0.27 -11.21 4.78
CA ILE A 70 0.27 -10.80 3.48
C ILE A 70 -0.74 -11.07 2.36
N VAL A 71 -1.40 -12.24 2.36
CA VAL A 71 -2.45 -12.56 1.39
C VAL A 71 -3.62 -11.59 1.51
N ALA A 72 -4.07 -11.27 2.73
CA ALA A 72 -5.15 -10.32 2.97
C ALA A 72 -4.79 -8.90 2.47
N ASN A 73 -3.56 -8.44 2.69
CA ASN A 73 -3.10 -7.12 2.24
C ASN A 73 -2.91 -7.03 0.72
N VAL A 74 -2.37 -8.08 0.09
CA VAL A 74 -2.17 -8.13 -1.36
C VAL A 74 -3.50 -8.32 -2.09
N TRP A 75 -4.44 -9.10 -1.55
CA TRP A 75 -5.72 -9.35 -2.23
C TRP A 75 -6.81 -8.33 -1.87
N GLY A 76 -6.76 -7.75 -0.67
CA GLY A 76 -7.72 -6.76 -0.19
C GLY A 76 -7.29 -5.34 -0.54
N MET A 77 -6.31 -4.83 0.20
CA MET A 77 -5.90 -3.43 0.13
C MET A 77 -5.31 -3.04 -1.23
N LEU A 78 -4.43 -3.87 -1.79
CA LEU A 78 -3.87 -3.58 -3.11
C LEU A 78 -4.96 -3.62 -4.21
N ASP A 79 -5.93 -4.54 -4.14
CA ASP A 79 -7.06 -4.57 -5.08
C ASP A 79 -7.92 -3.29 -4.95
N ALA A 80 -8.20 -2.85 -3.72
CA ALA A 80 -8.93 -1.61 -3.47
C ALA A 80 -8.21 -0.38 -4.04
N PHE A 81 -6.88 -0.32 -3.88
CA PHE A 81 -6.09 0.84 -4.33
C PHE A 81 -5.94 0.88 -5.85
N LEU A 82 -5.98 -0.28 -6.48
CA LEU A 82 -5.96 -0.42 -7.93
C LEU A 82 -7.32 -0.15 -8.59
N ARG A 83 -8.40 -0.11 -7.82
CA ARG A 83 -9.76 0.26 -8.25
C ARG A 83 -10.12 1.71 -7.93
N TYR A 84 -9.39 2.36 -7.03
CA TYR A 84 -9.55 3.80 -6.78
C TYR A 84 -9.49 4.60 -8.10
N PRO A 85 -10.42 5.55 -8.35
CA PRO A 85 -11.41 6.15 -7.44
C PRO A 85 -12.85 5.58 -7.57
N MET A 86 -13.01 4.30 -7.92
CA MET A 86 -14.34 3.71 -8.05
C MET A 86 -15.02 3.55 -6.69
N VAL A 87 -16.22 4.12 -6.57
CA VAL A 87 -17.12 3.91 -5.42
C VAL A 87 -17.88 2.62 -5.67
N HIS A 88 -17.81 1.72 -4.71
CA HIS A 88 -18.57 0.47 -4.72
C HIS A 88 -19.58 0.49 -3.58
N ASP A 89 -20.77 -0.05 -3.81
CA ASP A 89 -21.74 -0.25 -2.75
C ASP A 89 -21.19 -1.24 -1.71
N ILE A 90 -21.56 -1.04 -0.44
CA ILE A 90 -21.16 -1.93 0.66
C ILE A 90 -21.66 -3.36 0.42
N ASP A 91 -22.83 -3.50 -0.21
CA ASP A 91 -23.45 -4.79 -0.54
C ASP A 91 -22.87 -5.45 -1.80
N SER A 92 -21.93 -4.79 -2.48
CA SER A 92 -21.24 -5.38 -3.64
C SER A 92 -20.35 -6.55 -3.22
N LEU A 93 -20.08 -7.47 -4.16
CA LEU A 93 -19.11 -8.56 -3.95
C LEU A 93 -17.72 -8.05 -3.55
N PHE A 94 -17.36 -6.84 -4.01
CA PHE A 94 -16.12 -6.19 -3.60
C PHE A 94 -16.17 -5.78 -2.12
N GLY A 95 -17.24 -5.11 -1.68
CA GLY A 95 -17.42 -4.73 -0.27
C GLY A 95 -17.40 -5.93 0.67
N LEU A 96 -18.15 -6.99 0.32
CA LEU A 96 -18.18 -8.23 1.09
C LEU A 96 -16.80 -8.91 1.15
N LYS A 97 -16.06 -8.92 0.04
CA LYS A 97 -14.68 -9.43 -0.03
C LYS A 97 -13.75 -8.64 0.90
N GLN A 98 -13.83 -7.31 0.90
CA GLN A 98 -12.98 -6.48 1.77
C GLN A 98 -13.28 -6.74 3.26
N LEU A 99 -14.57 -6.81 3.62
CA LEU A 99 -14.97 -7.15 4.98
C LEU A 99 -14.44 -8.53 5.41
N PHE A 100 -14.57 -9.52 4.53
CA PHE A 100 -14.07 -10.87 4.78
C PHE A 100 -12.53 -10.91 4.97
N LEU A 101 -11.77 -10.20 4.14
CA LEU A 101 -10.31 -10.12 4.26
C LEU A 101 -9.86 -9.37 5.52
N ILE A 102 -10.59 -8.33 5.93
CA ILE A 102 -10.38 -7.65 7.21
C ILE A 102 -10.59 -8.63 8.38
N LEU A 103 -11.67 -9.43 8.34
CA LEU A 103 -11.94 -10.45 9.37
C LEU A 103 -10.84 -11.51 9.42
N ILE A 104 -10.36 -12.00 8.26
CA ILE A 104 -9.22 -12.92 8.21
C ILE A 104 -7.99 -12.29 8.84
N LYS A 105 -7.68 -11.02 8.52
CA LYS A 105 -6.52 -10.31 9.07
C LYS A 105 -6.63 -10.17 10.60
N LEU A 106 -7.81 -9.84 11.12
CA LEU A 106 -8.08 -9.79 12.56
C LEU A 106 -7.89 -11.16 13.25
N ILE A 107 -8.41 -12.24 12.65
CA ILE A 107 -8.25 -13.60 13.17
C ILE A 107 -6.77 -14.01 13.13
N ALA A 108 -6.06 -13.68 12.05
CA ALA A 108 -4.64 -13.98 11.90
C ALA A 108 -3.79 -13.25 12.95
N TYR A 109 -4.09 -11.98 13.23
CA TYR A 109 -3.41 -11.26 14.31
C TYR A 109 -3.72 -11.86 15.68
N THR A 110 -4.99 -12.08 16.01
CA THR A 110 -5.38 -12.60 17.33
C THR A 110 -4.83 -14.01 17.61
N ALA A 111 -4.84 -14.91 16.63
CA ALA A 111 -4.31 -16.27 16.76
C ALA A 111 -2.77 -16.36 16.62
N GLY A 112 -2.19 -15.44 15.85
CA GLY A 112 -0.79 -15.44 15.46
C GLY A 112 0.14 -14.69 16.39
N PHE A 113 -0.37 -13.73 17.17
CA PHE A 113 0.47 -12.88 17.99
C PHE A 113 0.98 -13.62 19.24
N VAL A 114 2.30 -13.61 19.43
CA VAL A 114 3.00 -14.34 20.48
C VAL A 114 3.08 -13.47 21.74
N ASN A 115 2.69 -14.03 22.89
CA ASN A 115 2.73 -13.35 24.20
C ASN A 115 1.95 -12.03 24.24
N ILE A 116 0.66 -12.03 23.83
CA ILE A 116 -0.21 -10.84 23.84
C ILE A 116 -0.16 -10.11 25.19
N ALA A 117 -0.27 -10.84 26.31
CA ALA A 117 -0.25 -10.26 27.65
C ALA A 117 1.02 -9.44 27.97
N LYS A 118 2.16 -9.78 27.37
CA LYS A 118 3.42 -9.05 27.55
C LYS A 118 3.51 -7.80 26.67
N ASN A 119 2.77 -7.77 25.57
CA ASN A 119 2.91 -6.81 24.48
C ASN A 119 1.56 -6.20 24.06
N VAL A 120 0.63 -6.02 25.00
CA VAL A 120 -0.75 -5.58 24.72
C VAL A 120 -0.77 -4.26 23.97
N GLY A 121 0.09 -3.30 24.34
CA GLY A 121 0.16 -2.00 23.67
C GLY A 121 0.56 -2.11 22.20
N LEU A 122 1.57 -2.95 21.91
CA LEU A 122 2.00 -3.21 20.53
C LEU A 122 0.93 -3.96 19.74
N PHE A 123 0.26 -4.93 20.35
CA PHE A 123 -0.84 -5.67 19.73
C PHE A 123 -2.00 -4.75 19.35
N VAL A 124 -2.44 -3.87 20.27
CA VAL A 124 -3.51 -2.90 20.01
C VAL A 124 -3.09 -1.90 18.95
N LEU A 125 -1.88 -1.34 19.04
CA LEU A 125 -1.35 -0.40 18.05
C LEU A 125 -1.30 -1.03 16.65
N LEU A 126 -0.79 -2.26 16.54
CA LEU A 126 -0.74 -3.02 15.30
C LEU A 126 -2.14 -3.25 14.73
N LEU A 127 -3.08 -3.69 15.55
CA LEU A 127 -4.46 -3.97 15.12
C LEU A 127 -5.14 -2.70 14.61
N LEU A 128 -5.07 -1.60 15.35
CA LEU A 128 -5.69 -0.33 14.97
C LEU A 128 -5.02 0.28 13.73
N SER A 129 -3.69 0.33 13.68
CA SER A 129 -2.95 0.90 12.55
C SER A 129 -3.15 0.09 11.26
N SER A 130 -2.93 -1.22 11.30
CA SER A 130 -2.96 -2.08 10.11
C SER A 130 -4.38 -2.47 9.66
N THR A 131 -5.36 -2.51 10.57
CA THR A 131 -6.71 -2.96 10.23
C THR A 131 -7.68 -1.80 10.02
N CYS A 132 -7.49 -0.67 10.70
CA CYS A 132 -8.46 0.44 10.65
C CYS A 132 -7.96 1.63 9.84
N VAL A 133 -6.72 2.09 10.06
CA VAL A 133 -6.25 3.36 9.48
C VAL A 133 -6.27 3.32 7.97
N LEU A 134 -5.65 2.30 7.36
CA LEU A 134 -5.52 2.28 5.90
C LEU A 134 -6.87 2.13 5.17
N PRO A 135 -7.82 1.27 5.61
CA PRO A 135 -9.18 1.26 5.06
C PRO A 135 -9.93 2.58 5.23
N ILE A 136 -9.78 3.26 6.37
CA ILE A 136 -10.43 4.56 6.60
C ILE A 136 -9.83 5.63 5.68
N VAL A 137 -8.51 5.70 5.55
CA VAL A 137 -7.81 6.60 4.63
C VAL A 137 -8.30 6.38 3.19
N TRP A 138 -8.50 5.11 2.78
CA TRP A 138 -9.08 4.81 1.48
C TRP A 138 -10.54 5.26 1.35
N LEU A 139 -11.39 4.96 2.33
CA LEU A 139 -12.80 5.37 2.32
C LEU A 139 -12.95 6.90 2.24
N VAL A 140 -12.16 7.62 3.02
CA VAL A 140 -12.14 9.10 3.04
C VAL A 140 -11.63 9.68 1.72
N SER A 141 -10.81 8.93 0.96
CA SER A 141 -10.34 9.38 -0.35
C SER A 141 -11.37 9.26 -1.47
N LEU A 142 -12.48 8.56 -1.25
CA LEU A 142 -13.50 8.34 -2.27
C LEU A 142 -14.25 9.64 -2.59
N PRO A 143 -14.52 9.94 -3.87
CA PRO A 143 -15.29 11.12 -4.25
C PRO A 143 -16.77 10.89 -3.94
N ILE A 144 -17.27 11.41 -2.81
CA ILE A 144 -18.67 11.22 -2.37
C ILE A 144 -19.64 12.17 -3.10
N VAL A 145 -19.17 13.29 -3.66
CA VAL A 145 -20.05 14.44 -3.97
C VAL A 145 -20.31 14.71 -5.46
N ASP A 146 -19.47 14.28 -6.41
CA ASP A 146 -19.63 14.66 -7.83
C ASP A 146 -19.75 13.49 -8.82
N VAL A 147 -20.91 12.83 -8.80
CA VAL A 147 -21.30 11.76 -9.75
C VAL A 147 -21.35 12.27 -11.21
N ALA A 148 -21.49 13.58 -11.40
CA ALA A 148 -21.53 14.23 -12.72
C ALA A 148 -20.15 14.28 -13.43
N SER A 149 -19.04 14.06 -12.71
CA SER A 149 -17.68 13.98 -13.28
C SER A 149 -17.29 12.56 -13.76
N SER A 150 -18.24 11.64 -13.82
CA SER A 150 -18.09 10.21 -14.16
C SER A 150 -17.45 9.89 -15.52
N HIS A 151 -17.18 10.88 -16.37
CA HIS A 151 -16.42 10.71 -17.61
C HIS A 151 -14.92 10.35 -17.40
N PHE A 152 -14.37 10.51 -16.19
CA PHE A 152 -13.00 10.06 -15.89
C PHE A 152 -12.87 8.54 -15.69
N GLY A 153 -13.98 7.79 -15.64
CA GLY A 153 -14.02 6.35 -15.37
C GLY A 153 -13.52 5.43 -16.48
N HIS A 154 -13.25 5.92 -17.70
CA HIS A 154 -12.95 5.04 -18.84
C HIS A 154 -11.56 4.37 -18.81
N SER A 155 -10.67 4.77 -17.90
CA SER A 155 -9.32 4.18 -17.82
C SER A 155 -9.10 3.20 -16.67
N VAL A 156 -10.01 3.16 -15.69
CA VAL A 156 -9.91 2.23 -14.56
C VAL A 156 -10.77 1.02 -14.85
N GLU A 157 -10.16 -0.13 -15.05
CA GLU A 157 -10.90 -1.39 -15.26
C GLU A 157 -11.45 -1.88 -13.91
N ASP A 158 -12.77 -1.97 -13.73
CA ASP A 158 -13.36 -2.62 -12.55
C ASP A 158 -13.24 -4.15 -12.66
N VAL A 159 -12.03 -4.65 -12.48
CA VAL A 159 -11.69 -6.06 -12.64
C VAL A 159 -10.87 -6.48 -11.44
N ASP A 160 -11.29 -7.58 -10.82
CA ASP A 160 -10.59 -8.17 -9.69
C ASP A 160 -9.13 -8.48 -9.98
N LEU A 161 -8.26 -8.22 -9.00
CA LEU A 161 -6.83 -8.48 -9.10
C LEU A 161 -6.51 -9.91 -9.57
N ALA A 162 -7.25 -10.94 -9.12
CA ALA A 162 -7.03 -12.31 -9.56
C ALA A 162 -7.31 -12.46 -11.07
N VAL A 163 -8.37 -11.83 -11.57
CA VAL A 163 -8.72 -11.82 -13.00
C VAL A 163 -7.67 -11.03 -13.79
N ARG A 164 -7.16 -9.91 -13.25
CA ARG A 164 -6.07 -9.14 -13.86
C ARG A 164 -4.79 -9.99 -13.97
N LEU A 165 -4.42 -10.69 -12.90
CA LEU A 165 -3.26 -11.59 -12.87
C LEU A 165 -3.43 -12.76 -13.85
N TYR A 166 -4.63 -13.35 -13.91
CA TYR A 166 -4.93 -14.41 -14.88
C TYR A 166 -4.83 -13.90 -16.32
N ARG A 167 -5.41 -12.74 -16.64
CA ARG A 167 -5.30 -12.13 -17.98
C ARG A 167 -3.83 -11.86 -18.34
N LEU A 168 -3.05 -11.34 -17.39
CA LEU A 168 -1.63 -11.10 -17.55
C LEU A 168 -0.86 -12.41 -17.81
N ALA A 169 -1.17 -13.49 -17.09
CA ALA A 169 -0.54 -14.79 -17.27
C ALA A 169 -0.89 -15.40 -18.63
N SER A 170 -2.15 -15.31 -19.04
CA SER A 170 -2.69 -15.96 -20.24
C SER A 170 -2.44 -15.19 -21.54
N ARG A 171 -2.26 -13.85 -21.51
CA ARG A 171 -2.13 -13.02 -22.72
C ARG A 171 -0.67 -12.56 -22.93
N PRO A 172 0.06 -13.10 -23.93
CA PRO A 172 1.47 -12.75 -24.16
C PRO A 172 1.68 -11.25 -24.45
N ALA A 173 0.76 -10.61 -25.18
CA ALA A 173 0.84 -9.18 -25.47
C ALA A 173 0.84 -8.30 -24.20
N GLN A 174 0.06 -8.68 -23.18
CA GLN A 174 0.04 -7.97 -21.90
C GLN A 174 1.35 -8.14 -21.13
N ARG A 175 1.97 -9.33 -21.20
CA ARG A 175 3.29 -9.59 -20.59
C ARG A 175 4.39 -8.72 -21.20
N VAL A 176 4.41 -8.60 -22.52
CA VAL A 176 5.38 -7.73 -23.23
C VAL A 176 5.20 -6.27 -22.82
N LYS A 177 3.94 -5.79 -22.77
CA LYS A 177 3.62 -4.42 -22.33
C LYS A 177 4.00 -4.18 -20.86
N LEU A 178 3.77 -5.15 -19.98
CA LEU A 178 4.15 -5.03 -18.57
C LEU A 178 5.69 -5.02 -18.43
N ALA A 179 6.39 -5.89 -19.13
CA ALA A 179 7.85 -5.96 -19.09
C ALA A 179 8.49 -4.64 -19.58
N SER A 180 7.96 -4.04 -20.65
CA SER A 180 8.44 -2.73 -21.13
C SER A 180 8.15 -1.61 -20.14
N ASN A 181 6.95 -1.58 -19.55
CA ASN A 181 6.59 -0.61 -18.51
C ASN A 181 7.46 -0.74 -17.26
N LEU A 182 7.69 -1.97 -16.80
CA LEU A 182 8.55 -2.25 -15.65
C LEU A 182 9.99 -1.84 -15.95
N LYS A 183 10.50 -2.14 -17.15
CA LYS A 183 11.83 -1.70 -17.59
C LYS A 183 11.94 -0.17 -17.58
N LEU A 184 10.95 0.54 -18.10
CA LEU A 184 10.91 2.01 -18.07
C LEU A 184 10.84 2.55 -16.64
N PHE A 185 10.03 1.94 -15.78
CA PHE A 185 9.95 2.31 -14.37
C PHE A 185 11.29 2.11 -13.66
N LEU A 186 11.90 0.94 -13.78
CA LEU A 186 13.21 0.63 -13.19
C LEU A 186 14.27 1.61 -13.66
N ARG A 187 14.29 1.96 -14.95
CA ARG A 187 15.21 2.97 -15.49
C ARG A 187 15.00 4.35 -14.88
N ARG A 188 13.75 4.82 -14.79
CA ARG A 188 13.42 6.11 -14.18
C ARG A 188 13.80 6.13 -12.70
N SER A 189 13.53 5.06 -11.97
CA SER A 189 13.89 4.90 -10.57
C SER A 189 15.40 4.86 -10.38
N ALA A 190 16.13 4.13 -11.22
CA ALA A 190 17.59 4.10 -11.19
C ALA A 190 18.21 5.48 -11.42
N VAL A 191 17.69 6.27 -12.35
CA VAL A 191 18.15 7.67 -12.56
C VAL A 191 17.92 8.52 -11.31
N LYS A 192 16.75 8.39 -10.66
CA LYS A 192 16.49 9.11 -9.39
C LYS A 192 17.46 8.68 -8.30
N VAL A 193 17.67 7.37 -8.12
CA VAL A 193 18.62 6.83 -7.13
C VAL A 193 20.03 7.33 -7.38
N VAL A 194 20.51 7.34 -8.63
CA VAL A 194 21.85 7.84 -8.96
C VAL A 194 22.00 9.35 -8.67
N ARG A 195 20.93 10.14 -8.85
CA ARG A 195 20.94 11.56 -8.45
C ARG A 195 21.09 11.76 -6.95
N PHE A 196 20.46 10.90 -6.13
CA PHE A 196 20.59 10.95 -4.67
C PHE A 196 21.88 10.30 -4.15
N ALA A 197 22.37 9.27 -4.85
CA ALA A 197 23.52 8.46 -4.45
C ALA A 197 24.47 8.23 -5.64
N PRO A 198 25.35 9.20 -5.97
CA PRO A 198 26.20 9.16 -7.16
C PRO A 198 27.13 7.94 -7.23
N PHE A 199 27.54 7.38 -6.09
CA PHE A 199 28.40 6.19 -6.02
C PHE A 199 27.76 4.93 -6.62
N VAL A 200 26.44 4.87 -6.73
CA VAL A 200 25.71 3.73 -7.33
C VAL A 200 25.77 3.74 -8.87
N LYS A 201 26.26 4.84 -9.48
CA LYS A 201 26.32 5.03 -10.94
C LYS A 201 27.04 3.89 -11.67
N SER A 202 28.20 3.45 -11.18
CA SER A 202 28.98 2.38 -11.82
C SER A 202 28.22 1.04 -11.83
N LEU A 203 27.51 0.73 -10.75
CA LEU A 203 26.69 -0.48 -10.65
C LEU A 203 25.50 -0.43 -11.62
N VAL A 204 24.81 0.71 -11.73
CA VAL A 204 23.68 0.87 -12.65
C VAL A 204 24.12 0.76 -14.11
N ILE A 205 25.28 1.32 -14.47
CA ILE A 205 25.84 1.20 -15.83
C ILE A 205 26.24 -0.25 -16.14
N ALA A 206 26.77 -0.98 -15.16
CA ALA A 206 27.09 -2.39 -15.34
C ALA A 206 25.84 -3.26 -15.58
N ILE A 207 24.72 -2.94 -14.90
CA ILE A 207 23.45 -3.68 -15.04
C ILE A 207 22.72 -3.32 -16.35
N ASP A 208 22.65 -2.03 -16.71
CA ASP A 208 22.03 -1.57 -17.96
C ASP A 208 22.92 -0.53 -18.66
N PRO A 209 23.85 -0.99 -19.54
CA PRO A 209 24.76 -0.10 -20.27
C PRO A 209 24.06 0.96 -21.12
N SER A 210 22.80 0.74 -21.49
CA SER A 210 22.03 1.71 -22.28
C SER A 210 21.70 3.00 -21.51
N LEU A 211 21.82 2.99 -20.17
CA LEU A 211 21.65 4.19 -19.33
C LEU A 211 22.87 5.12 -19.32
N THR A 212 24.00 4.73 -19.91
CA THR A 212 25.25 5.51 -19.89
C THR A 212 25.04 6.94 -20.40
N TRP A 213 24.30 7.11 -21.51
CA TRP A 213 24.01 8.41 -22.09
C TRP A 213 23.09 9.26 -21.20
N THR A 214 22.03 8.66 -20.65
CA THR A 214 21.09 9.34 -19.76
C THR A 214 21.77 9.80 -18.46
N LEU A 215 22.73 9.03 -17.94
CA LEU A 215 23.43 9.34 -16.69
C LEU A 215 24.62 10.29 -16.88
N ARG A 216 25.12 10.49 -18.11
CA ARG A 216 26.21 11.45 -18.39
C ARG A 216 25.78 12.90 -18.15
N GLY A 217 24.54 13.25 -18.51
CA GLY A 217 23.98 14.58 -18.27
C GLY A 217 23.47 14.82 -16.84
N ALA A 218 23.37 13.78 -16.01
CA ALA A 218 22.84 13.90 -14.66
C ALA A 218 23.90 14.29 -13.60
N SER A 219 25.19 14.23 -13.92
CA SER A 219 26.30 14.52 -12.98
C SER A 219 26.88 15.93 -13.08
N SER A 220 26.31 16.80 -13.91
CA SER A 220 26.76 18.18 -14.11
C SER A 220 25.91 19.22 -13.38
N ILE A 221 25.08 18.79 -12.42
CA ILE A 221 24.24 19.60 -11.56
C ILE A 221 24.61 19.27 -10.12
#